data_AF-A0A1I4B5Q7-F1
#
_entry.id   AF-A0A1I4B5Q7-F1
#
_cell.length_a   1.000
_cell.length_b   1.000
_cell.length_c   1.000
_cell.angle_alpha   90.00
_cell.angle_beta   90.00
_cell.angle_gamma   90.00
#
_symmetry.space_group_name_H-M   'P 1'
#
loop_
_entity.id
_entity.type
_entity.pdbx_description
1 polymer ?
#
loop_
_entity_poly.entity_id
_entity_poly.type
_entity_poly.pdbx_seq_one_letter_code
_entity_poly.pdbx_strand_id
1 'polypeptide(L)'
;MIVDQKLVGEVERLRKAAKEDDVVYELICLISKSILIDDLGNTEVIAEKEDLRHLEACQIASHFAEYDFDQSGSSEESAKV
;
A
#
# COMPACT_ATOMS: atom_id res chain seq x y z
N MET A 1 12.98 19.66 2.10
CA MET A 1 12.30 18.48 1.52
C MET A 1 10.91 18.95 1.12
N ILE A 2 10.57 18.94 -0.17
CA ILE A 2 9.22 19.31 -0.62
C ILE A 2 8.39 18.03 -0.57
N VAL A 3 7.31 18.03 0.20
CA VAL A 3 6.39 16.90 0.31
C VAL A 3 5.30 17.06 -0.74
N ASP A 4 5.12 16.05 -1.60
CA ASP A 4 4.03 16.04 -2.59
C ASP A 4 2.68 15.79 -1.88
N GLN A 5 1.89 16.85 -1.77
CA GLN A 5 0.58 16.81 -1.10
C GLN A 5 -0.44 15.94 -1.86
N LYS A 6 -0.31 15.79 -3.19
CA LYS A 6 -1.22 14.96 -3.99
C LYS A 6 -0.97 13.48 -3.71
N LEU A 7 0.31 13.09 -3.60
CA LEU A 7 0.72 11.74 -3.20
C LEU A 7 0.24 11.40 -1.79
N VAL A 8 0.47 12.29 -0.82
CA VAL A 8 0.02 12.10 0.58
C VAL A 8 -1.50 11.87 0.64
N GLY A 9 -2.27 12.68 -0.08
CA GLY A 9 -3.72 12.53 -0.13
C GLY A 9 -4.17 11.21 -0.77
N GLU A 10 -3.44 10.68 -1.74
CA GLU A 10 -3.72 9.37 -2.34
C GLU A 10 -3.41 8.22 -1.38
N VAL A 11 -2.25 8.26 -0.72
CA VAL A 11 -1.84 7.27 0.28
C VAL A 11 -2.86 7.18 1.42
N GLU A 12 -3.27 8.31 2.00
CA GLU A 12 -4.22 8.32 3.12
C GLU A 12 -5.60 7.79 2.72
N ARG A 13 -6.07 8.08 1.49
CA ARG A 13 -7.32 7.51 0.98
C ARG A 13 -7.25 6.00 0.82
N LEU A 14 -6.16 5.49 0.24
CA LEU A 14 -5.95 4.05 0.04
C LEU A 14 -5.80 3.32 1.37
N ARG A 15 -5.01 3.87 2.30
CA ARG A 15 -4.84 3.34 3.66
C ARG A 15 -6.18 3.25 4.39
N LYS A 16 -6.99 4.30 4.33
CA LYS A 16 -8.32 4.31 4.97
C LYS A 16 -9.23 3.25 4.34
N ALA A 17 -9.27 3.14 3.02
CA ALA A 17 -10.08 2.13 2.34
C ALA A 17 -9.65 0.70 2.70
N ALA A 18 -8.34 0.43 2.78
CA ALA A 18 -7.81 -0.87 3.20
C ALA A 18 -8.14 -1.23 4.65
N LYS A 19 -8.37 -0.25 5.53
CA LYS A 19 -8.85 -0.51 6.92
C LYS A 19 -10.33 -0.86 6.99
N GLU A 20 -11.11 -0.42 6.02
CA GLU A 20 -12.57 -0.57 6.01
C GLU A 20 -13.01 -1.80 5.20
N ASP A 21 -12.17 -2.27 4.28
CA ASP A 21 -12.48 -3.37 3.35
C ASP A 21 -11.25 -4.26 3.09
N ASP A 22 -11.33 -5.51 3.54
CA ASP A 22 -10.27 -6.53 3.38
C ASP A 22 -9.94 -6.81 1.89
N VAL A 23 -10.92 -6.67 0.99
CA VAL A 23 -10.68 -6.86 -0.46
C VAL A 23 -9.79 -5.75 -1.01
N VAL A 24 -9.96 -4.53 -0.51
CA VAL A 24 -9.11 -3.39 -0.90
C VAL A 24 -7.69 -3.57 -0.36
N TYR A 25 -7.56 -4.06 0.88
CA TYR A 25 -6.27 -4.44 1.46
C TYR A 25 -5.56 -5.49 0.59
N GLU A 26 -6.22 -6.60 0.27
CA GLU A 26 -5.65 -7.67 -0.56
C GLU A 26 -5.23 -7.16 -1.94
N LEU A 27 -6.05 -6.33 -2.58
CA LEU A 27 -5.75 -5.74 -3.88
C LEU A 27 -4.51 -4.85 -3.85
N ILE A 28 -4.39 -3.99 -2.84
CA ILE A 28 -3.24 -3.08 -2.69
C ILE A 28 -1.95 -3.90 -2.47
N CYS A 29 -2.00 -4.95 -1.63
CA CYS A 29 -0.88 -5.87 -1.42
C CYS A 29 -0.53 -6.66 -2.68
N LEU A 30 -1.51 -7.05 -3.48
CA LEU A 30 -1.27 -7.73 -4.76
C LEU A 30 -0.56 -6.80 -5.74
N ILE A 31 -1.02 -5.55 -5.89
CA ILE A 31 -0.39 -4.56 -6.78
C ILE A 31 1.06 -4.29 -6.37
N SER A 32 1.33 -4.10 -5.08
CA SER A 32 2.69 -3.80 -4.60
C SER A 32 3.68 -4.93 -4.88
N LYS A 33 3.22 -6.19 -4.83
CA LYS A 33 4.02 -7.38 -5.13
C LYS A 33 4.10 -7.69 -6.63
N SER A 34 3.06 -7.39 -7.40
CA SER A 34 2.97 -7.71 -8.83
C SER A 34 3.95 -6.93 -9.71
N ILE A 35 4.38 -5.76 -9.26
CA ILE A 35 5.44 -4.98 -9.92
C ILE A 35 6.78 -5.74 -9.94
N LEU A 36 6.95 -6.73 -9.05
CA LEU A 36 8.16 -7.56 -8.93
C LEU A 36 8.10 -8.89 -9.69
N ILE A 37 7.02 -9.19 -10.43
CA ILE A 37 6.75 -10.51 -11.04
C ILE A 37 7.01 -10.50 -12.57
N ASP A 38 8.21 -10.16 -12.99
CA ASP A 38 8.74 -10.83 -14.18
C ASP A 38 10.07 -11.50 -13.82
N ASP A 39 10.21 -12.77 -14.21
CA ASP A 39 11.39 -13.58 -13.91
C ASP A 39 12.66 -13.10 -14.66
N LEU A 40 12.53 -11.99 -15.40
CA LEU A 40 13.57 -11.27 -16.12
C LEU A 40 14.00 -9.97 -15.42
N GLY A 41 13.27 -9.53 -14.39
CA GLY A 41 13.52 -8.30 -13.66
C GLY A 41 13.32 -7.08 -14.55
N ASN A 42 12.10 -6.54 -14.55
CA ASN A 42 11.81 -5.20 -15.04
C ASN A 42 12.80 -4.26 -14.36
N THR A 43 13.84 -3.85 -15.10
CA THR A 43 14.88 -2.96 -14.58
C THR A 43 14.35 -1.54 -14.43
N GLU A 44 13.30 -1.21 -15.19
CA GLU A 44 12.67 0.10 -15.21
C GLU A 44 11.15 -0.04 -15.41
N VAL A 45 10.38 0.76 -14.67
CA VAL A 45 8.95 0.91 -14.89
C VAL A 45 8.73 2.04 -15.90
N ILE A 46 8.34 1.68 -17.13
CA ILE A 46 8.02 2.67 -18.17
C ILE A 46 6.53 2.98 -18.09
N ALA A 47 6.19 4.11 -17.45
CA ALA A 47 4.83 4.60 -17.34
C ALA A 47 4.79 6.13 -17.32
N GLU A 48 3.61 6.71 -17.51
CA GLU A 48 3.47 8.16 -17.37
C GLU A 48 3.72 8.59 -15.92
N LYS A 49 4.07 9.86 -15.73
CA LYS A 49 4.36 10.39 -14.39
C LYS A 49 3.18 10.22 -13.43
N GLU A 50 1.96 10.27 -13.93
CA GLU A 50 0.76 10.05 -13.13
C GLU A 50 0.62 8.59 -12.72
N ASP A 51 0.87 7.65 -13.62
CA ASP A 51 0.84 6.22 -13.33
C ASP A 51 1.90 5.83 -12.29
N LEU A 52 3.14 6.32 -12.46
CA LEU A 52 4.22 6.09 -11.49
C LEU A 52 3.83 6.57 -10.09
N ARG A 53 3.17 7.71 -10.00
CA ARG A 53 2.69 8.28 -8.74
C ARG A 53 1.57 7.44 -8.12
N HIS A 54 0.68 6.87 -8.93
CA HIS A 54 -0.33 5.94 -8.44
C HIS A 54 0.28 4.62 -7.94
N LEU A 55 1.29 4.10 -8.63
CA LEU A 55 2.04 2.93 -8.20
C LEU A 55 2.76 3.21 -6.87
N GLU A 56 3.42 4.36 -6.74
CA GLU A 56 4.06 4.80 -5.50
C GLU A 56 3.05 4.93 -4.35
N ALA A 57 1.88 5.52 -4.62
CA ALA A 57 0.82 5.63 -3.62
C ALA A 57 0.35 4.24 -3.12
N CYS A 58 0.17 3.28 -4.02
CA CYS A 58 -0.20 1.91 -3.67
C CYS A 58 0.87 1.20 -2.84
N GLN A 59 2.15 1.34 -3.19
CA GLN A 59 3.26 0.73 -2.44
C GLN A 59 3.38 1.30 -1.02
N ILE A 60 3.30 2.62 -0.89
CA ILE A 60 3.34 3.27 0.44
C ILE A 60 2.10 2.87 1.25
N ALA A 61 0.91 2.89 0.63
CA ALA A 61 -0.32 2.48 1.30
C ALA A 61 -0.27 1.01 1.75
N SER A 62 0.31 0.10 0.97
CA SER A 62 0.42 -1.31 1.36
C SER A 62 1.25 -1.48 2.64
N HIS A 63 2.35 -0.75 2.78
CA HIS A 63 3.18 -0.81 4.00
C HIS A 63 2.43 -0.31 5.24
N PHE A 64 1.67 0.78 5.11
CA PHE A 64 0.84 1.25 6.21
C PHE A 64 -0.29 0.26 6.54
N ALA A 65 -0.92 -0.31 5.53
CA ALA A 65 -2.00 -1.26 5.72
C ALA A 65 -1.52 -2.56 6.38
N GLU A 66 -0.36 -3.10 5.98
CA GLU A 66 0.28 -4.24 6.66
C GLU A 66 0.57 -3.93 8.14
N TYR A 67 1.15 -2.76 8.43
CA TYR A 67 1.40 -2.34 9.81
C TYR A 67 0.11 -2.19 10.63
N ASP A 68 -0.93 -1.60 10.05
CA ASP A 68 -2.21 -1.43 10.72
C ASP A 68 -2.91 -2.78 10.97
N PHE A 69 -2.80 -3.73 10.04
CA PHE A 69 -3.36 -5.07 10.16
C PHE A 69 -2.66 -5.87 11.27
N ASP A 70 -1.33 -5.85 11.32
CA ASP A 70 -0.53 -6.50 12.38
C ASP A 70 -0.87 -5.96 13.78
N GLN A 71 -1.08 -4.64 13.90
CA GLN A 71 -1.50 -4.00 15.15
C GLN A 71 -2.92 -4.41 15.58
N SER A 72 -3.81 -4.65 14.61
CA SER A 72 -5.19 -5.10 14.85
C SER A 72 -5.20 -6.51 15.48
N GLY A 73 -4.32 -7.40 15.04
CA GLY A 73 -4.15 -8.73 15.63
C GLY A 73 -3.51 -8.72 17.03
N SER A 74 -2.56 -7.81 17.28
CA SER A 74 -1.87 -7.71 18.58
C SER A 74 -2.76 -7.18 19.72
N SER A 75 -3.84 -6.46 19.39
CA SER A 75 -4.76 -5.87 20.37
C SER A 75 -5.77 -6.88 20.92
N GLU A 76 -6.12 -7.93 20.18
CA GLU A 76 -7.06 -8.97 20.65
C GLU A 76 -6.40 -9.99 21.59
N GLU A 77 -5.08 -10.20 21.49
CA GLU A 77 -4.36 -11.17 22.31
C GLU A 77 -4.05 -10.62 23.73
N SER A 78 -3.92 -9.30 23.87
CA SER A 78 -3.69 -8.64 25.16
C SER A 78 -4.94 -8.50 26.04
N ALA A 79 -6.15 -8.72 25.49
CA ALA A 79 -7.41 -8.63 26.22
C ALA A 79 -7.86 -9.95 26.89
N LYS A 80 -7.08 -11.03 26.74
CA LYS A 80 -7.38 -12.37 27.28
C LYS A 80 -6.52 -12.78 28.48
N VAL A 81 -5.73 -11.88 29.06
CA VAL A 81 -4.89 -12.15 30.25
C VAL A 81 -5.41 -11.40 31.47
#